data_AF-A0A2D9C649-F1
#
_entry.id   AF-A0A2D9C649-F1
#
_cell.length_a   1.000
_cell.length_b   1.000
_cell.length_c   1.000
_cell.angle_alpha   90.00
_cell.angle_beta   90.00
_cell.angle_gamma   90.00
#
_symmetry.space_group_name_H-M   'P 1'
#
loop_
_entity.id
_entity.type
_entity.pdbx_description
1 polymer ?
#
loop_
_entity_poly.entity_id
_entity_poly.type
_entity_poly.pdbx_seq_one_letter_code
_entity_poly.pdbx_strand_id
1 'polypeptide(L)'
;MTRAWLWLEFIGLYVLVPPLLAGFIQPALGDVWLRRMGITALSFETGLPGGLFVFPVLLFTFASMLLYLRLDKDFDNTRLWGWHRFKDDFKRIITQFIYAASVLLVITWLLAWHTDIMPVHRFLFLPREVPGLMLAITLLYPWVSAYPQEITHRAFFFHRYRSILGEGRLAFTLNVLTFSWLHITMWNWVALVMTLPAGVLFAYTYKRSNSALAAGFEHAIYGIWVFFVGLGYFVFTGNANPV
;
A
#
# COMPACT_ATOMS: atom_id res chain seq x y z
N MET A 1 3.82 -17.82 -22.23
CA MET A 1 3.11 -18.27 -21.01
C MET A 1 1.63 -18.43 -21.31
N THR A 2 0.95 -19.39 -20.69
CA THR A 2 -0.49 -19.58 -20.89
C THR A 2 -1.29 -18.57 -20.03
N ARG A 3 -2.53 -18.26 -20.46
CA ARG A 3 -3.43 -17.40 -19.67
C ARG A 3 -3.75 -17.99 -18.29
N ALA A 4 -3.82 -19.32 -18.18
CA ALA A 4 -4.04 -20.02 -16.91
C ALA A 4 -2.92 -19.72 -15.89
N TRP A 5 -1.66 -19.74 -16.34
CA TRP A 5 -0.53 -19.42 -15.48
C TRP A 5 -0.56 -17.97 -14.96
N LEU A 6 -0.98 -17.01 -15.79
CA LEU A 6 -1.11 -15.62 -15.35
C LEU A 6 -2.19 -15.43 -14.28
N TRP A 7 -3.30 -16.17 -14.38
CA TRP A 7 -4.33 -16.16 -13.34
C TRP A 7 -3.82 -16.78 -12.02
N LEU A 8 -3.12 -17.90 -12.08
CA LEU A 8 -2.52 -18.52 -10.89
C LEU A 8 -1.49 -17.59 -10.23
N GLU A 9 -0.62 -16.96 -11.03
CA GLU A 9 0.35 -15.98 -10.55
C GLU A 9 -0.34 -14.77 -9.90
N PHE A 10 -1.37 -14.21 -10.56
CA PHE A 10 -2.17 -13.10 -10.02
C PHE A 10 -2.81 -13.46 -8.67
N ILE A 11 -3.48 -14.61 -8.58
CA ILE A 11 -4.14 -15.08 -7.36
C ILE A 11 -3.08 -15.31 -6.26
N GLY A 12 -1.98 -15.99 -6.59
CA GLY A 12 -0.88 -16.22 -5.66
C GLY A 12 -0.33 -14.92 -5.08
N LEU A 13 0.10 -14.00 -5.94
CA LEU A 13 0.81 -12.78 -5.52
C LEU A 13 -0.11 -11.73 -4.89
N TYR A 14 -1.30 -11.51 -5.42
CA TYR A 14 -2.16 -10.39 -5.02
C TYR A 14 -3.33 -10.78 -4.12
N VAL A 15 -3.69 -12.07 -4.04
CA VAL A 15 -4.81 -12.53 -3.21
C VAL A 15 -4.33 -13.36 -2.02
N LEU A 16 -3.40 -14.29 -2.23
CA LEU A 16 -2.97 -15.24 -1.20
C LEU A 16 -1.77 -14.76 -0.36
N VAL A 17 -0.76 -14.14 -0.97
CA VAL A 17 0.42 -13.65 -0.24
C VAL A 17 0.07 -12.63 0.86
N PRO A 18 -0.79 -11.61 0.64
CA PRO A 18 -1.10 -10.64 1.69
C PRO A 18 -1.69 -11.23 2.99
N PRO A 19 -2.73 -12.09 2.98
CA PRO A 19 -3.24 -12.69 4.20
C PRO A 19 -2.28 -13.71 4.82
N LEU A 20 -1.47 -14.43 4.02
CA LEU A 20 -0.40 -15.28 4.56
C LEU A 20 0.63 -14.44 5.33
N LEU A 21 1.09 -13.34 4.75
CA LEU A 21 1.98 -12.39 5.40
C LEU A 21 1.34 -11.78 6.66
N ALA A 22 0.05 -11.45 6.61
CA ALA A 22 -0.69 -11.00 7.79
C ALA A 22 -0.65 -12.05 8.92
N GLY A 23 -0.82 -13.33 8.59
CA GLY A 23 -0.70 -14.44 9.55
C GLY A 23 0.68 -14.50 10.23
N PHE A 24 1.76 -14.26 9.49
CA PHE A 24 3.12 -14.21 10.05
C PHE A 24 3.37 -12.98 10.96
N ILE A 25 2.72 -11.85 10.67
CA ILE A 25 2.86 -10.60 11.44
C ILE A 25 2.14 -10.68 12.79
N GLN A 26 0.97 -11.33 12.84
CA GLN A 26 0.25 -11.60 14.09
C GLN A 26 -0.12 -13.09 14.19
N PRO A 27 0.85 -13.93 14.61
CA PRO A 27 0.67 -15.36 14.71
C PRO A 27 -0.57 -15.81 15.48
N ALA A 28 -0.86 -15.17 16.61
CA ALA A 28 -2.01 -15.55 17.43
C ALA A 28 -3.35 -15.38 16.69
N LEU A 29 -3.53 -14.28 15.93
CA LEU A 29 -4.74 -14.07 15.14
C LEU A 29 -4.74 -14.92 13.86
N GLY A 30 -3.58 -15.10 13.23
CA GLY A 30 -3.38 -15.97 12.08
C GLY A 30 -3.76 -17.42 12.39
N ASP A 31 -3.25 -17.96 13.49
CA ASP A 31 -3.48 -19.34 13.93
C ASP A 31 -4.97 -19.61 14.22
N VAL A 32 -5.67 -18.66 14.85
CA VAL A 32 -7.13 -18.78 15.06
C VAL A 32 -7.88 -18.83 13.73
N TRP A 33 -7.51 -17.99 12.77
CA TRP A 33 -8.18 -17.93 11.47
C TRP A 33 -7.92 -19.19 10.64
N LEU A 34 -6.68 -19.68 10.62
CA LEU A 34 -6.29 -20.93 9.96
C LEU A 34 -7.02 -22.14 10.54
N ARG A 35 -7.11 -22.23 11.87
CA ARG A 35 -7.88 -23.28 12.56
C ARG A 35 -9.36 -23.25 12.18
N ARG A 36 -9.96 -22.05 12.04
CA ARG A 36 -11.35 -21.91 11.56
C ARG A 36 -11.54 -22.37 10.11
N MET A 37 -10.49 -22.30 9.30
CA MET A 37 -10.48 -22.82 7.92
C MET A 37 -10.13 -24.31 7.83
N GLY A 38 -9.96 -25.01 8.95
CA GLY A 38 -9.56 -26.42 8.98
C GLY A 38 -8.07 -26.64 8.68
N ILE A 39 -7.26 -25.58 8.65
CA ILE A 39 -5.81 -25.64 8.42
C ILE A 39 -5.12 -25.64 9.78
N THR A 40 -4.75 -26.83 10.27
CA THR A 40 -4.14 -27.02 11.60
C THR A 40 -2.64 -27.25 11.57
N ALA A 41 -2.04 -27.46 10.39
CA ALA A 41 -0.63 -27.81 10.21
C ALA A 41 0.33 -26.61 10.15
N LEU A 42 -0.20 -25.38 10.15
CA LEU A 42 0.57 -24.14 10.12
C LEU A 42 0.34 -23.40 11.45
N SER A 43 1.37 -23.35 12.29
CA SER A 43 1.42 -22.51 13.49
C SER A 43 2.61 -21.57 13.38
N PHE A 44 2.39 -20.27 13.56
CA PHE A 44 3.41 -19.25 13.25
C PHE A 44 4.09 -18.64 14.49
N GLU A 45 4.57 -19.41 15.46
CA GLU A 45 5.29 -18.81 16.61
C GLU A 45 6.66 -18.24 16.21
N THR A 46 6.71 -16.99 15.75
CA THR A 46 7.96 -16.35 15.30
C THR A 46 8.65 -15.52 16.38
N GLY A 47 7.92 -15.02 17.38
CA GLY A 47 8.47 -14.18 18.47
C GLY A 47 9.09 -12.84 18.02
N LEU A 48 8.95 -12.48 16.74
CA LEU A 48 9.60 -11.32 16.12
C LEU A 48 8.61 -10.18 15.84
N PRO A 49 9.02 -8.90 15.93
CA PRO A 49 8.19 -7.76 15.55
C PRO A 49 7.72 -7.85 14.09
N GLY A 50 6.41 -7.76 13.85
CA GLY A 50 5.82 -7.92 12.51
C GLY A 50 6.39 -7.00 11.41
N GLY A 51 6.89 -5.82 11.78
CA GLY A 51 7.57 -4.90 10.85
C GLY A 51 8.84 -5.48 10.22
N LEU A 52 9.49 -6.47 10.86
CA LEU A 52 10.65 -7.19 10.31
C LEU A 52 10.29 -8.08 9.11
N PHE A 53 9.00 -8.39 8.91
CA PHE A 53 8.56 -9.22 7.79
C PHE A 53 7.99 -8.37 6.66
N VAL A 54 7.26 -7.29 6.95
CA VAL A 54 6.60 -6.46 5.91
C VAL A 54 7.61 -5.82 4.96
N PHE A 55 8.58 -5.07 5.49
CA PHE A 55 9.48 -4.30 4.63
C PHE A 55 10.42 -5.19 3.81
N PRO A 56 11.05 -6.25 4.36
CA PRO A 56 11.86 -7.14 3.54
C PRO A 56 11.07 -7.85 2.45
N VAL A 57 9.85 -8.34 2.75
CA VAL A 57 8.99 -8.97 1.74
C VAL A 57 8.57 -7.97 0.68
N LEU A 58 8.18 -6.75 1.06
CA LEU A 58 7.86 -5.66 0.12
C LEU A 58 9.05 -5.34 -0.79
N LEU A 59 10.24 -5.12 -0.21
CA LEU A 59 11.44 -4.75 -0.96
C LEU A 59 11.92 -5.88 -1.87
N PHE A 60 11.85 -7.12 -1.42
CA PHE A 60 12.15 -8.29 -2.24
C PHE A 60 11.16 -8.43 -3.41
N THR A 61 9.87 -8.27 -3.14
CA THR A 61 8.81 -8.30 -4.16
C THR A 61 9.01 -7.17 -5.18
N PHE A 62 9.28 -5.96 -4.69
CA PHE A 62 9.63 -4.80 -5.52
C PHE A 62 10.85 -5.07 -6.38
N ALA A 63 11.96 -5.53 -5.82
CA ALA A 63 13.19 -5.80 -6.57
C ALA A 63 12.96 -6.86 -7.66
N SER A 64 12.23 -7.92 -7.33
CA SER A 64 11.91 -9.00 -8.27
C SER A 64 11.02 -8.51 -9.42
N MET A 65 9.96 -7.76 -9.11
CA MET A 65 9.04 -7.20 -10.11
C MET A 65 9.71 -6.09 -10.94
N LEU A 66 10.55 -5.25 -10.33
CA LEU A 66 11.33 -4.25 -11.05
C LEU A 66 12.33 -4.91 -12.00
N LEU A 67 13.04 -5.95 -11.56
CA LEU A 67 13.94 -6.71 -12.42
C LEU A 67 13.18 -7.33 -13.60
N TYR A 68 12.01 -7.94 -13.35
CA TYR A 68 11.14 -8.43 -14.42
C TYR A 68 10.82 -7.32 -15.43
N LEU A 69 10.35 -6.16 -14.97
CA LEU A 69 10.01 -5.03 -15.85
C LEU A 69 11.21 -4.52 -16.65
N ARG A 70 12.40 -4.50 -16.05
CA ARG A 70 13.63 -4.05 -16.71
C ARG A 70 14.12 -5.02 -17.79
N LEU A 71 13.88 -6.31 -17.60
CA LEU A 71 14.29 -7.36 -18.54
C LEU A 71 13.26 -7.60 -19.65
N ASP A 72 12.00 -7.24 -19.43
CA ASP A 72 10.92 -7.36 -20.40
C ASP A 72 11.07 -6.31 -21.53
N LYS A 73 11.31 -6.78 -22.76
CA LYS A 73 11.52 -5.93 -23.93
C LYS A 73 10.27 -5.19 -24.37
N ASP A 74 9.09 -5.71 -24.02
CA ASP A 74 7.82 -5.09 -24.39
C ASP A 74 7.40 -4.00 -23.40
N PHE A 75 8.11 -3.86 -22.28
CA PHE A 75 7.83 -2.85 -21.28
C PHE A 75 8.50 -1.50 -21.61
N ASP A 76 7.69 -0.44 -21.64
CA ASP A 76 8.17 0.93 -21.75
C ASP A 76 8.81 1.41 -20.43
N ASN A 77 10.13 1.27 -20.34
CA ASN A 77 10.92 1.69 -19.17
C ASN A 77 10.78 3.17 -18.82
N THR A 78 10.35 4.03 -19.75
CA THR A 78 10.07 5.44 -19.43
C THR A 78 8.93 5.59 -18.43
N ARG A 79 8.06 4.59 -18.29
CA ARG A 79 6.96 4.58 -17.31
C ARG A 79 7.42 4.43 -15.87
N LEU A 80 8.65 3.96 -15.60
CA LEU A 80 9.15 3.81 -14.23
C LEU A 80 9.43 5.17 -13.59
N TRP A 81 10.14 6.03 -14.32
CA TRP A 81 10.58 7.34 -13.83
C TRP A 81 9.81 8.50 -14.44
N GLY A 82 9.46 8.44 -15.72
CA GLY A 82 8.53 9.36 -16.41
C GLY A 82 8.60 10.82 -15.99
N TRP A 83 9.80 11.41 -15.82
CA TRP A 83 9.97 12.72 -15.17
C TRP A 83 9.22 13.86 -15.85
N HIS A 84 9.22 13.88 -17.18
CA HIS A 84 8.46 14.87 -17.95
C HIS A 84 6.95 14.72 -17.69
N ARG A 85 6.43 13.49 -17.78
CA ARG A 85 5.02 13.19 -17.51
C ARG A 85 4.62 13.47 -16.06
N PHE A 86 5.54 13.30 -15.11
CA PHE A 86 5.36 13.71 -13.72
C PHE A 86 5.19 15.22 -13.59
N LYS A 87 6.05 16.01 -14.25
CA LYS A 87 5.95 17.47 -14.24
C LYS A 87 4.61 17.95 -14.80
N ASP A 88 4.11 17.31 -15.86
CA ASP A 88 2.83 17.64 -16.48
C ASP A 88 1.64 17.41 -15.52
N ASP A 89 1.73 16.39 -14.67
CA ASP A 89 0.66 16.02 -13.73
C ASP A 89 0.86 16.63 -12.32
N PHE A 90 2.02 17.22 -12.04
CA PHE A 90 2.42 17.74 -10.72
C PHE A 90 1.40 18.73 -10.15
N LYS A 91 0.96 19.71 -10.95
CA LYS A 91 -0.02 20.72 -10.49
C LYS A 91 -1.34 20.06 -10.09
N ARG A 92 -1.78 19.03 -10.82
CA ARG A 92 -3.00 18.28 -10.52
C ARG A 92 -2.87 17.55 -9.20
N ILE A 93 -1.76 16.82 -9.03
CA ILE A 93 -1.43 16.07 -7.82
C ILE A 93 -1.44 16.99 -6.59
N ILE A 94 -0.72 18.11 -6.64
CA ILE A 94 -0.66 19.05 -5.51
C ILE A 94 -2.02 19.68 -5.23
N THR A 95 -2.77 20.05 -6.27
CA THR A 95 -4.12 20.62 -6.09
C THR A 95 -5.06 19.63 -5.41
N GLN A 96 -5.10 18.38 -5.89
CA GLN A 96 -5.89 17.30 -5.30
C GLN A 96 -5.45 17.00 -3.87
N PHE A 97 -4.14 16.98 -3.63
CA PHE A 97 -3.56 16.78 -2.30
C PHE A 97 -4.01 17.87 -1.32
N ILE A 98 -3.99 19.15 -1.69
CA ILE A 98 -4.40 20.23 -0.77
C ILE A 98 -5.86 20.05 -0.31
N TYR A 99 -6.78 19.75 -1.23
CA TYR A 99 -8.18 19.50 -0.88
C TYR A 99 -8.32 18.25 -0.01
N ALA A 100 -7.71 17.14 -0.43
CA ALA A 100 -7.83 15.88 0.29
C ALA A 100 -7.13 15.91 1.65
N ALA A 101 -6.00 16.60 1.78
CA ALA A 101 -5.27 16.78 3.02
C ALA A 101 -6.12 17.53 4.05
N SER A 102 -6.82 18.57 3.62
CA SER A 102 -7.77 19.33 4.44
C SER A 102 -8.92 18.44 4.92
N VAL A 103 -9.50 17.64 4.02
CA VAL A 103 -10.56 16.67 4.35
C VAL A 103 -10.04 15.60 5.32
N LEU A 104 -8.86 15.04 5.07
CA LEU A 104 -8.24 14.04 5.94
C LEU A 104 -7.96 14.59 7.33
N LEU A 105 -7.52 15.85 7.46
CA LEU A 105 -7.33 16.49 8.75
C LEU A 105 -8.65 16.57 9.54
N VAL A 106 -9.74 17.01 8.88
CA VAL A 106 -11.07 17.09 9.50
C VAL A 106 -11.57 15.70 9.88
N ILE A 107 -11.44 14.70 9.00
CA ILE A 107 -11.80 13.30 9.30
C ILE A 107 -11.01 12.79 10.51
N THR A 108 -9.70 13.05 10.56
CA THR A 108 -8.86 12.60 11.68
C THR A 108 -9.29 13.25 12.99
N TRP A 109 -9.59 14.55 12.97
CA TRP A 109 -10.11 15.26 14.14
C TRP A 109 -11.46 14.71 14.60
N LEU A 110 -12.39 14.45 13.66
CA LEU A 110 -13.68 13.83 13.96
C LEU A 110 -13.50 12.43 14.57
N LEU A 111 -12.65 11.59 13.99
CA LEU A 111 -12.36 10.26 14.52
C LEU A 111 -11.78 10.33 15.93
N ALA A 112 -10.85 11.25 16.18
CA ALA A 112 -10.19 11.40 17.47
C ALA A 112 -11.12 11.90 18.58
N TRP A 113 -12.00 12.88 18.29
CA TRP A 113 -12.83 13.53 19.33
C TRP A 113 -14.28 13.04 19.42
N HIS A 114 -14.80 12.40 18.38
CA HIS A 114 -16.22 12.07 18.27
C HIS A 114 -16.49 10.58 18.04
N THR A 115 -15.46 9.73 18.08
CA THR A 115 -15.60 8.28 17.95
C THR A 115 -14.61 7.55 18.86
N ASP A 116 -14.90 6.30 19.19
CA ASP A 116 -13.96 5.43 19.91
C ASP A 116 -12.95 4.72 18.98
N ILE A 117 -13.00 5.01 17.67
CA ILE A 117 -12.14 4.35 16.67
C ILE A 117 -10.69 4.81 16.81
N MET A 118 -10.47 6.09 17.14
CA MET A 118 -9.15 6.69 17.28
C MET A 118 -9.02 7.39 18.62
N PRO A 119 -8.05 7.00 19.48
CA PRO A 119 -7.80 7.75 20.71
C PRO A 119 -7.35 9.18 20.43
N VAL A 120 -7.87 10.16 21.19
CA VAL A 120 -7.55 11.59 21.05
C VAL A 120 -6.05 11.86 20.98
N HIS A 121 -5.26 11.21 21.84
CA HIS A 121 -3.81 11.42 21.94
C HIS A 121 -3.03 10.97 20.68
N ARG A 122 -3.66 10.25 19.74
CA ARG A 122 -3.03 9.87 18.47
C ARG A 122 -3.07 10.99 17.44
N PHE A 123 -3.96 11.97 17.60
CA PHE A 123 -4.06 13.12 16.70
C PHE A 123 -2.77 13.95 16.76
N LEU A 124 -2.12 14.14 15.61
CA LEU A 124 -0.82 14.83 15.48
C LEU A 124 0.29 14.27 16.40
N PHE A 125 0.20 13.00 16.81
CA PHE A 125 1.14 12.41 17.77
C PHE A 125 2.59 12.41 17.28
N LEU A 126 2.83 11.94 16.05
CA LEU A 126 4.20 11.84 15.51
C LEU A 126 4.93 13.18 15.44
N PRO A 127 4.37 14.26 14.85
CA PRO A 127 5.08 15.53 14.82
C PRO A 127 5.25 16.19 16.20
N ARG A 128 4.40 15.88 17.19
CA ARG A 128 4.44 16.50 18.53
C ARG A 128 5.33 15.76 19.52
N GLU A 129 5.18 14.44 19.58
CA GLU A 129 5.77 13.61 20.62
C GLU A 129 6.99 12.83 20.13
N VAL A 130 7.04 12.50 18.82
CA VAL A 130 8.14 11.70 18.24
C VAL A 130 8.66 12.32 16.92
N PRO A 131 9.05 13.60 16.90
CA PRO A 131 9.40 14.32 15.67
C PRO A 131 10.56 13.69 14.91
N GLY A 132 11.50 13.02 15.61
CA GLY A 132 12.58 12.27 14.97
C GLY A 132 12.07 11.09 14.11
N LEU A 133 11.06 10.35 14.60
CA LEU A 133 10.40 9.31 13.82
C LEU A 133 9.59 9.91 12.67
N MET A 134 8.91 11.04 12.89
CA MET A 134 8.22 11.76 11.81
C MET A 134 9.17 12.15 10.69
N LEU A 135 10.35 12.70 11.03
CA LEU A 135 11.39 13.02 10.05
C LEU A 135 11.90 11.78 9.32
N ALA A 136 12.16 10.69 10.04
CA ALA A 136 12.57 9.43 9.43
C ALA A 136 11.50 8.90 8.45
N ILE A 137 10.22 8.97 8.81
CA ILE A 137 9.10 8.62 7.91
C ILE A 137 9.12 9.53 6.69
N THR A 138 9.19 10.86 6.86
CA THR A 138 9.22 11.81 5.73
C THR A 138 10.36 11.50 4.75
N LEU A 139 11.54 11.12 5.23
CA LEU A 139 12.71 10.85 4.39
C LEU A 139 12.70 9.44 3.78
N LEU A 140 12.29 8.42 4.54
CA LEU A 140 12.44 7.01 4.15
C LEU A 140 11.18 6.43 3.49
N TYR A 141 9.99 6.84 3.94
CA TYR A 141 8.71 6.31 3.45
C TYR A 141 8.55 6.38 1.92
N PRO A 142 8.92 7.50 1.24
CA PRO A 142 8.80 7.58 -0.21
C PRO A 142 9.54 6.45 -0.94
N TRP A 143 10.73 6.09 -0.45
CA TRP A 143 11.67 5.18 -1.14
C TRP A 143 11.51 3.73 -0.70
N VAL A 144 11.22 3.50 0.57
CA VAL A 144 11.18 2.16 1.16
C VAL A 144 9.77 1.57 1.13
N SER A 145 8.73 2.41 1.02
CA SER A 145 7.33 1.99 1.03
C SER A 145 6.56 2.43 -0.21
N ALA A 146 6.35 3.73 -0.40
CA ALA A 146 5.41 4.24 -1.41
C ALA A 146 5.82 3.86 -2.84
N TYR A 147 7.05 4.19 -3.26
CA TYR A 147 7.50 3.88 -4.61
C TYR A 147 7.59 2.37 -4.90
N PRO A 148 8.13 1.51 -4.00
CA PRO A 148 8.02 0.06 -4.13
C PRO A 148 6.59 -0.44 -4.35
N GLN A 149 5.63 0.07 -3.57
CA GLN A 149 4.21 -0.29 -3.74
C GLN A 149 3.66 0.16 -5.10
N GLU A 150 4.02 1.34 -5.60
CA GLU A 150 3.56 1.79 -6.93
C GLU A 150 4.23 1.03 -8.08
N ILE A 151 5.45 0.55 -7.92
CA ILE A 151 6.09 -0.30 -8.93
C ILE A 151 5.41 -1.66 -9.01
N THR A 152 5.12 -2.27 -7.86
CA THR A 152 4.41 -3.56 -7.80
C THR A 152 2.96 -3.42 -8.30
N HIS A 153 2.20 -2.49 -7.72
CA HIS A 153 0.78 -2.37 -8.02
C HIS A 153 0.48 -1.53 -9.26
N ARG A 154 1.38 -0.74 -9.84
CA ARG A 154 1.05 0.01 -11.07
C ARG A 154 1.83 -0.50 -12.26
N ALA A 155 3.15 -0.28 -12.22
CA ALA A 155 4.01 -0.59 -13.36
C ALA A 155 3.94 -2.08 -13.69
N PHE A 156 4.17 -2.94 -12.70
CA PHE A 156 4.13 -4.39 -12.88
C PHE A 156 2.72 -4.88 -13.13
N PHE A 157 1.76 -4.58 -12.25
CA PHE A 157 0.39 -5.08 -12.36
C PHE A 157 -0.26 -4.81 -13.75
N PHE A 158 -0.27 -3.55 -14.19
CA PHE A 158 -0.96 -3.18 -15.44
C PHE A 158 -0.23 -3.68 -16.68
N HIS A 159 1.08 -3.86 -16.61
CA HIS A 159 1.86 -4.45 -17.70
C HIS A 159 1.66 -5.97 -17.76
N ARG A 160 1.94 -6.64 -16.64
CA ARG A 160 1.99 -8.10 -16.51
C ARG A 160 0.66 -8.78 -16.82
N TYR A 161 -0.43 -8.23 -16.29
CA TYR A 161 -1.76 -8.85 -16.40
C TYR A 161 -2.62 -8.26 -17.52
N ARG A 162 -2.05 -7.40 -18.38
CA ARG A 162 -2.77 -6.79 -19.51
C ARG A 162 -3.44 -7.83 -20.41
N SER A 163 -2.80 -8.98 -20.64
CA SER A 163 -3.31 -10.02 -21.54
C SER A 163 -4.51 -10.81 -20.99
N ILE A 164 -4.74 -10.78 -19.66
CA ILE A 164 -5.88 -11.44 -18.99
C ILE A 164 -6.92 -10.45 -18.45
N LEU A 165 -6.53 -9.23 -18.09
CA LEU A 165 -7.42 -8.20 -17.52
C LEU A 165 -7.78 -7.09 -18.52
N GLY A 166 -7.04 -6.97 -19.62
CA GLY A 166 -7.15 -5.86 -20.56
C GLY A 166 -6.68 -4.53 -19.97
N GLU A 167 -7.12 -3.44 -20.59
CA GLU A 167 -6.81 -2.06 -20.14
C GLU A 167 -8.03 -1.32 -19.61
N GLY A 168 -9.17 -2.00 -19.50
CA GLY A 168 -10.46 -1.41 -19.16
C GLY A 168 -10.72 -1.27 -17.66
N ARG A 169 -12.00 -1.25 -17.31
CA ARG A 169 -12.49 -1.10 -15.92
C ARG A 169 -12.12 -2.30 -15.05
N LEU A 170 -12.12 -3.52 -15.58
CA LEU A 170 -11.78 -4.72 -14.81
C LEU A 170 -10.35 -4.64 -14.23
N ALA A 171 -9.36 -4.34 -15.06
CA ALA A 171 -7.98 -4.16 -14.62
C ALA A 171 -7.87 -3.04 -13.57
N PHE A 172 -8.56 -1.92 -13.77
CA PHE A 172 -8.57 -0.81 -12.81
C PHE A 172 -9.17 -1.23 -11.46
N THR A 173 -10.35 -1.86 -11.46
CA THR A 173 -11.03 -2.28 -10.23
C THR A 173 -10.22 -3.32 -9.46
N LEU A 174 -9.70 -4.36 -10.14
CA LEU A 174 -8.87 -5.37 -9.48
C LEU A 174 -7.58 -4.77 -8.92
N ASN A 175 -7.01 -3.78 -9.61
CA ASN A 175 -5.83 -3.08 -9.14
C ASN A 175 -6.07 -2.31 -7.83
N VAL A 176 -7.20 -1.60 -7.76
CA VAL A 176 -7.61 -0.86 -6.56
C VAL A 176 -7.89 -1.81 -5.40
N LEU A 177 -8.63 -2.90 -5.67
CA LEU A 177 -8.99 -3.90 -4.65
C LEU A 177 -7.76 -4.61 -4.10
N THR A 178 -6.82 -5.03 -4.97
CA THR A 178 -5.60 -5.71 -4.55
C THR A 178 -4.65 -4.78 -3.79
N PHE A 179 -4.58 -3.50 -4.16
CA PHE A 179 -3.83 -2.49 -3.39
C PHE A 179 -4.42 -2.27 -1.99
N SER A 180 -5.74 -2.15 -1.86
CA SER A 180 -6.39 -2.09 -0.54
C SER A 180 -6.16 -3.38 0.25
N TRP A 181 -6.32 -4.54 -0.41
CA TRP A 181 -6.14 -5.86 0.20
C TRP A 181 -4.74 -6.10 0.77
N LEU A 182 -3.69 -5.54 0.16
CA LEU A 182 -2.32 -5.56 0.70
C LEU A 182 -2.26 -5.13 2.18
N HIS A 183 -3.12 -4.20 2.58
CA HIS A 183 -3.15 -3.62 3.92
C HIS A 183 -3.85 -4.50 4.96
N ILE A 184 -4.32 -5.69 4.59
CA ILE A 184 -4.77 -6.70 5.57
C ILE A 184 -3.65 -7.09 6.54
N THR A 185 -2.39 -6.95 6.11
CA THR A 185 -1.18 -7.12 6.92
C THR A 185 -1.13 -6.23 8.17
N MET A 186 -1.91 -5.15 8.20
CA MET A 186 -2.01 -4.24 9.34
C MET A 186 -2.99 -4.73 10.41
N TRP A 187 -3.77 -5.79 10.14
CA TRP A 187 -4.83 -6.29 11.02
C TRP A 187 -5.80 -5.19 11.48
N ASN A 188 -6.06 -4.24 10.59
CA ASN A 188 -6.90 -3.10 10.87
C ASN A 188 -7.85 -2.84 9.70
N TRP A 189 -9.16 -2.93 9.94
CA TRP A 189 -10.15 -2.72 8.89
C TRP A 189 -10.18 -1.27 8.39
N VAL A 190 -9.81 -0.30 9.24
CA VAL A 190 -9.71 1.12 8.84
C VAL A 190 -8.61 1.29 7.79
N ALA A 191 -7.53 0.51 7.88
CA ALA A 191 -6.49 0.50 6.85
C ALA A 191 -7.05 0.11 5.47
N LEU A 192 -7.88 -0.94 5.42
CA LEU A 192 -8.53 -1.38 4.16
C LEU A 192 -9.44 -0.28 3.59
N VAL A 193 -10.29 0.31 4.44
CA VAL A 193 -11.25 1.35 4.03
C VAL A 193 -10.54 2.61 3.54
N MET A 194 -9.49 3.04 4.23
CA MET A 194 -8.73 4.24 3.84
C MET A 194 -7.90 4.05 2.58
N THR A 195 -7.35 2.85 2.38
CA THR A 195 -6.45 2.56 1.25
C THR A 195 -7.20 2.28 -0.05
N LEU A 196 -8.51 1.98 0.03
CA LEU A 196 -9.37 1.82 -1.14
C LEU A 196 -9.47 3.10 -1.99
N PRO A 197 -9.88 4.28 -1.48
CA PRO A 197 -9.88 5.52 -2.25
C PRO A 197 -8.45 5.97 -2.61
N ALA A 198 -7.44 5.69 -1.78
CA ALA A 198 -6.04 5.94 -2.14
C ALA A 198 -5.61 5.13 -3.36
N GLY A 199 -5.99 3.85 -3.42
CA GLY A 199 -5.77 2.98 -4.57
C GLY A 199 -6.42 3.51 -5.85
N VAL A 200 -7.66 4.04 -5.75
CA VAL A 200 -8.32 4.71 -6.89
C VAL A 200 -7.49 5.89 -7.38
N LEU A 201 -7.06 6.75 -6.45
CA LEU A 201 -6.29 7.96 -6.77
C LEU A 201 -4.97 7.60 -7.49
N PHE A 202 -4.17 6.72 -6.91
CA PHE A 202 -2.86 6.38 -7.45
C PHE A 202 -2.96 5.57 -8.75
N ALA A 203 -3.93 4.66 -8.87
CA ALA A 203 -4.19 3.95 -10.11
C ALA A 203 -4.63 4.92 -11.23
N TYR A 204 -5.46 5.90 -10.90
CA TYR A 204 -5.87 6.94 -11.85
C TYR A 204 -4.68 7.77 -12.31
N THR A 205 -3.85 8.26 -11.39
CA THR A 205 -2.63 9.01 -11.70
C THR A 205 -1.69 8.23 -12.57
N TYR A 206 -1.43 6.95 -12.26
CA TYR A 206 -0.58 6.12 -13.10
C TYR A 206 -1.15 5.95 -14.52
N LYS A 207 -2.44 5.61 -14.66
CA LYS A 207 -3.04 5.39 -15.99
C LYS A 207 -3.11 6.67 -16.82
N ARG A 208 -3.30 7.82 -16.18
CA ARG A 208 -3.34 9.12 -16.85
C ARG A 208 -1.95 9.58 -17.27
N SER A 209 -0.98 9.54 -16.36
CA SER A 209 0.36 10.08 -16.58
C SER A 209 1.30 9.08 -17.25
N ASN A 210 0.98 7.78 -17.24
CA ASN A 210 1.92 6.71 -17.60
C ASN A 210 3.27 6.87 -16.89
N SER A 211 3.25 7.24 -15.61
CA SER A 211 4.43 7.48 -14.79
C SER A 211 4.23 6.92 -13.37
N ALA A 212 4.98 5.87 -13.03
CA ALA A 212 5.05 5.32 -11.69
C ALA A 212 5.69 6.31 -10.71
N LEU A 213 6.56 7.22 -11.17
CA LEU A 213 7.06 8.30 -10.34
C LEU A 213 5.96 9.28 -9.95
N ALA A 214 5.03 9.61 -10.86
CA ALA A 214 3.93 10.51 -10.55
C ALA A 214 3.00 9.91 -9.49
N ALA A 215 2.60 8.64 -9.67
CA ALA A 215 1.82 7.91 -8.68
C ALA A 215 2.59 7.72 -7.36
N GLY A 216 3.91 7.45 -7.43
CA GLY A 216 4.77 7.27 -6.25
C GLY A 216 4.96 8.55 -5.45
N PHE A 217 5.10 9.69 -6.12
CA PHE A 217 5.15 11.00 -5.48
C PHE A 217 3.81 11.33 -4.81
N GLU A 218 2.70 11.14 -5.52
CA GLU A 218 1.36 11.34 -4.96
C GLU A 218 1.15 10.43 -3.74
N HIS A 219 1.45 9.14 -3.86
CA HIS A 219 1.39 8.22 -2.72
C HIS A 219 2.28 8.67 -1.57
N ALA A 220 3.52 9.08 -1.82
CA ALA A 220 4.44 9.55 -0.79
C ALA A 220 3.86 10.74 0.00
N ILE A 221 3.36 11.78 -0.66
CA ILE A 221 2.81 12.96 0.03
C ILE A 221 1.56 12.63 0.84
N TYR A 222 0.68 11.76 0.32
CA TYR A 222 -0.51 11.30 1.05
C TYR A 222 -0.13 10.44 2.26
N GLY A 223 0.82 9.51 2.10
CA GLY A 223 1.29 8.68 3.20
C GLY A 223 1.95 9.49 4.31
N ILE A 224 2.83 10.43 3.95
CA ILE A 224 3.44 11.36 4.91
C ILE A 224 2.36 12.15 5.65
N TRP A 225 1.34 12.65 4.94
CA TRP A 225 0.25 13.38 5.57
C TRP A 225 -0.57 12.50 6.52
N VAL A 226 -0.89 11.27 6.13
CA VAL A 226 -1.59 10.27 6.96
C VAL A 226 -0.82 10.02 8.27
N PHE A 227 0.50 9.86 8.21
CA PHE A 227 1.33 9.76 9.42
C PHE A 227 1.32 11.06 10.23
N PHE A 228 1.45 12.20 9.56
CA PHE A 228 1.49 13.51 10.21
C PHE A 228 0.22 13.79 11.04
N VAL A 229 -0.97 13.59 10.45
CA VAL A 229 -2.25 13.88 11.13
C VAL A 229 -2.62 12.86 12.22
N GLY A 230 -2.00 11.67 12.20
CA GLY A 230 -2.19 10.62 13.20
C GLY A 230 -2.90 9.37 12.68
N LEU A 231 -3.43 9.40 11.44
CA LEU A 231 -4.05 8.23 10.80
C LEU A 231 -3.03 7.10 10.50
N GLY A 232 -1.73 7.40 10.53
CA GLY A 232 -0.65 6.41 10.55
C GLY A 232 -0.85 5.32 11.59
N TYR A 233 -1.57 5.61 12.68
CA TYR A 233 -2.02 4.66 13.70
C TYR A 233 -2.70 3.40 13.14
N PHE A 234 -3.45 3.53 12.03
CA PHE A 234 -4.17 2.41 11.42
C PHE A 234 -3.35 1.63 10.40
N VAL A 235 -2.33 2.26 9.80
CA VAL A 235 -1.55 1.73 8.66
C VAL A 235 -0.10 1.44 9.01
N PHE A 236 0.19 1.32 10.31
CA PHE A 236 1.50 0.98 10.84
C PHE A 236 1.43 -0.31 11.65
N THR A 237 2.23 -1.31 11.25
CA THR A 237 2.24 -2.64 11.88
C THR A 237 2.65 -2.64 13.36
N GLY A 238 3.29 -1.57 13.85
CA GLY A 238 3.67 -1.44 15.26
C GLY A 238 2.48 -1.23 16.22
N ASN A 239 1.27 -1.10 15.70
CA ASN A 239 0.04 -1.00 16.48
C ASN A 239 -0.71 -2.35 16.63
N ALA A 240 -0.03 -3.45 16.32
CA ALA A 240 -0.52 -4.83 16.45
C ALA A 240 -0.79 -5.29 17.90
N ASN A 241 -0.94 -4.37 18.85
CA ASN A 241 -1.44 -4.69 20.19
C ASN A 241 -2.95 -4.42 20.18
N PRO A 242 -3.78 -5.46 20.37
CA PRO A 242 -5.18 -5.21 20.67
C PRO A 242 -5.25 -4.40 21.96
N VAL A 243 -6.08 -3.35 21.94
CA VAL A 243 -6.63 -2.76 23.17
C VAL A 243 -7.41 -3.84 23.91
#